data_AF-A0A3E0TU61-F1
#
_entry.id   AF-A0A3E0TU61-F1
#
_cell.length_a   1.000
_cell.length_b   1.000
_cell.length_c   1.000
_cell.angle_alpha   90.00
_cell.angle_beta   90.00
_cell.angle_gamma   90.00
#
_symmetry.space_group_name_H-M   'P 1'
#
loop_
_entity.id
_entity.type
_entity.pdbx_description
1 polymer ?
#
loop_
_entity_poly.entity_id
_entity_poly.type
_entity_poly.pdbx_seq_one_letter_code
_entity_poly.pdbx_strand_id
1 'polypeptide(L)'
;MDEGDVDLDFYNIFGVINTLFIIVSLYGVHSQLRTIWKRKESSNSYERPTSLLSLNQFTVSYLAYLSFFIYGYSIAPFNHYIVWPRLIASLLVALILFEIWQDRRSSHAKSSFSMACITLLLAITGLFTGETITDQGKYISTTIIVVVSILIAQGYFHQIKLIISSGSTGAVDLKMSQFILMMDVSTIAFALSMGLKQGWPLLLLAITSGVTKVIIMFLFKWVKTSSTAEKRRHIVET
;
A
#
# COMPACT_ATOMS: atom_id res chain seq x y z
N MET A 1 -25.46 31.53 4.87
CA MET A 1 -24.50 30.48 5.26
C MET A 1 -24.21 29.78 3.95
N ASP A 2 -23.14 30.21 3.29
CA ASP A 2 -22.85 29.89 1.90
C ASP A 2 -22.41 28.44 1.75
N GLU A 3 -22.87 27.75 0.71
CA GLU A 3 -22.47 26.38 0.36
C GLU A 3 -20.93 26.22 0.29
N GLY A 4 -20.21 27.32 -0.04
CA GLY A 4 -18.75 27.32 -0.11
C GLY A 4 -18.01 27.16 1.23
N ASP A 5 -18.57 27.60 2.35
CA ASP A 5 -17.94 27.42 3.68
C ASP A 5 -18.08 25.97 4.15
N VAL A 6 -19.20 25.33 3.82
CA VAL A 6 -19.50 23.94 4.19
C VAL A 6 -18.57 22.97 3.46
N ASP A 7 -18.33 23.20 2.16
CA ASP A 7 -17.42 22.38 1.35
C ASP A 7 -15.96 22.47 1.82
N LEU A 8 -15.52 23.66 2.26
CA LEU A 8 -14.19 23.89 2.83
C LEU A 8 -14.01 23.17 4.18
N ASP A 9 -15.04 23.17 5.04
CA ASP A 9 -15.04 22.44 6.30
C ASP A 9 -15.01 20.93 6.09
N PHE A 10 -15.81 20.39 5.17
CA PHE A 10 -15.78 18.96 4.85
C PHE A 10 -14.44 18.52 4.27
N TYR A 11 -13.85 19.30 3.35
CA TYR A 11 -12.53 19.01 2.80
C TYR A 11 -11.46 18.93 3.89
N ASN A 12 -11.44 19.89 4.82
CA ASN A 12 -10.47 19.91 5.91
C ASN A 12 -10.69 18.75 6.89
N ILE A 13 -11.95 18.46 7.25
CA ILE A 13 -12.29 17.34 8.14
C ILE A 13 -11.88 16.00 7.52
N PHE A 14 -12.27 15.73 6.26
CA PHE A 14 -11.89 14.49 5.59
C PHE A 14 -10.38 14.41 5.33
N GLY A 15 -9.72 15.54 5.06
CA GLY A 15 -8.27 15.64 4.96
C GLY A 15 -7.57 15.22 6.25
N VAL A 16 -7.98 15.79 7.39
CA VAL A 16 -7.43 15.46 8.71
C VAL A 16 -7.71 13.99 9.06
N ILE A 17 -8.92 13.51 8.83
CA ILE A 17 -9.27 12.09 9.08
C ILE A 17 -8.39 11.17 8.23
N ASN A 18 -8.23 11.47 6.94
CA ASN A 18 -7.37 10.70 6.04
C ASN A 18 -5.92 10.72 6.53
N THR A 19 -5.38 11.87 6.92
CA THR A 19 -4.04 11.97 7.49
C THR A 19 -3.89 11.14 8.77
N LEU A 20 -4.87 11.18 9.68
CA LEU A 20 -4.87 10.36 10.90
C LEU A 20 -4.83 8.87 10.56
N PHE A 21 -5.64 8.41 9.60
CA PHE A 21 -5.61 7.01 9.18
C PHE A 21 -4.32 6.61 8.46
N ILE A 22 -3.70 7.52 7.71
CA ILE A 22 -2.38 7.26 7.14
C ILE A 22 -1.31 7.17 8.25
N ILE A 23 -1.38 7.99 9.30
CA ILE A 23 -0.48 7.88 10.46
C ILE A 23 -0.68 6.54 11.18
N VAL A 24 -1.92 6.08 11.34
CA VAL A 24 -2.21 4.75 11.90
C VAL A 24 -1.66 3.63 10.99
N SER A 25 -1.77 3.77 9.67
CA SER A 25 -1.22 2.78 8.73
C SER A 25 0.31 2.77 8.76
N LEU A 26 0.96 3.94 8.89
CA LEU A 26 2.40 4.11 9.10
C LEU A 26 2.86 3.38 10.35
N TYR A 27 2.13 3.51 11.46
CA TYR A 27 2.41 2.77 12.68
C TYR A 27 2.33 1.25 12.45
N GLY A 28 1.35 0.78 11.67
CA GLY A 28 1.24 -0.63 11.28
C GLY A 28 2.47 -1.14 10.51
N VAL A 29 2.93 -0.38 9.51
CA VAL A 29 4.14 -0.71 8.72
C VAL A 29 5.39 -0.69 9.61
N HIS A 30 5.54 0.33 10.45
CA HIS A 30 6.66 0.43 11.40
C HIS A 30 6.67 -0.73 12.41
N SER A 31 5.50 -1.14 12.91
CA SER A 31 5.38 -2.31 13.79
C SER A 31 5.83 -3.60 13.11
N GLN A 32 5.58 -3.76 11.80
CA GLN A 32 6.09 -4.90 11.04
C GLN A 32 7.62 -4.86 10.94
N LEU A 33 8.20 -3.70 10.61
CA LEU A 33 9.65 -3.52 10.58
C LEU A 33 10.30 -3.88 11.93
N ARG A 34 9.72 -3.39 13.04
CA ARG A 34 10.20 -3.73 14.39
C ARG A 34 10.09 -5.23 14.69
N THR A 35 9.05 -5.89 14.20
CA THR A 35 8.88 -7.34 14.37
C THR A 35 9.95 -8.12 13.60
N ILE A 36 10.34 -7.64 12.41
CA ILE A 36 11.45 -8.21 11.63
C ILE A 36 12.76 -8.10 12.42
N TRP A 37 13.07 -6.91 12.94
CA TRP A 37 14.28 -6.70 13.74
C TRP A 37 14.33 -7.57 14.99
N LYS A 38 13.22 -7.64 15.74
CA LYS A 38 13.13 -8.52 16.92
C LYS A 38 13.36 -9.99 16.58
N ARG A 39 12.83 -10.48 15.45
CA ARG A 39 13.05 -11.87 15.00
C ARG A 39 14.51 -12.11 14.60
N LYS A 40 15.17 -11.11 14.01
CA LYS A 40 16.61 -11.15 13.67
C LYS A 40 17.49 -11.22 14.92
N GLU A 41 17.11 -10.53 15.99
CA GLU A 41 17.81 -10.61 17.29
C GLU A 41 17.56 -11.93 18.03
N SER A 42 16.41 -12.56 17.80
CA SER A 42 15.98 -13.79 18.49
C SER A 42 16.33 -15.08 17.75
N SER A 43 16.73 -15.00 16.47
CA SER A 43 16.97 -16.18 15.64
C SER A 43 18.34 -16.79 15.91
N ASN A 44 18.36 -18.03 16.42
CA ASN A 44 19.47 -18.96 16.15
C ASN A 44 19.55 -19.19 14.64
N SER A 45 20.78 -19.24 14.09
CA SER A 45 21.19 -19.06 12.68
C SER A 45 20.51 -19.88 11.56
N TYR A 46 19.42 -20.61 11.80
CA TYR A 46 18.80 -21.52 10.82
C TYR A 46 17.46 -21.03 10.23
N GLU A 47 16.71 -20.15 10.89
CA GLU A 47 15.46 -19.62 10.34
C GLU A 47 15.65 -18.21 9.77
N ARG A 48 15.43 -18.04 8.46
CA ARG A 48 15.45 -16.71 7.82
C ARG A 48 14.25 -15.89 8.30
N PRO A 49 14.44 -14.79 9.07
CA PRO A 49 13.36 -14.03 9.71
C PRO A 49 12.34 -13.47 8.72
N THR A 50 12.74 -13.22 7.48
CA THR A 50 11.88 -12.67 6.43
C THR A 50 11.27 -13.73 5.52
N SER A 51 11.56 -15.02 5.67
CA SER A 51 11.12 -16.11 4.77
C SER A 51 9.61 -16.15 4.51
N LEU A 52 8.82 -15.78 5.52
CA LEU A 52 7.37 -15.73 5.43
C LEU A 52 6.87 -14.47 4.68
N LEU A 53 7.59 -13.35 4.71
CA LEU A 53 7.13 -12.08 4.14
C LEU A 53 6.96 -12.15 2.61
N SER A 54 5.84 -11.66 2.10
CA SER A 54 5.61 -11.63 0.65
C SER A 54 6.32 -10.43 0.02
N LEU A 55 7.45 -10.70 -0.65
CA LEU A 55 8.19 -9.68 -1.40
C LEU A 55 7.27 -8.92 -2.37
N ASN A 56 6.41 -9.64 -3.09
CA ASN A 56 5.46 -9.05 -4.03
C ASN A 56 4.47 -8.11 -3.35
N GLN A 57 3.96 -8.48 -2.17
CA GLN A 57 3.02 -7.64 -1.42
C GLN A 57 3.67 -6.31 -1.00
N PHE A 58 4.93 -6.35 -0.53
CA PHE A 58 5.65 -5.14 -0.14
C PHE A 58 6.00 -4.28 -1.35
N THR A 59 6.43 -4.87 -2.47
CA THR A 59 6.70 -4.13 -3.72
C THR A 59 5.44 -3.43 -4.23
N VAL A 60 4.31 -4.11 -4.25
CA VAL A 60 3.02 -3.53 -4.68
C VAL A 60 2.56 -2.43 -3.73
N SER A 61 2.69 -2.65 -2.41
CA SER A 61 2.34 -1.63 -1.41
C SER A 61 3.23 -0.39 -1.52
N TYR A 62 4.53 -0.59 -1.78
CA TYR A 62 5.47 0.48 -2.05
C TYR A 62 5.04 1.33 -3.25
N LEU A 63 4.73 0.70 -4.39
CA LEU A 63 4.29 1.40 -5.60
C LEU A 63 3.00 2.18 -5.38
N ALA A 64 2.08 1.64 -4.58
CA ALA A 64 0.84 2.32 -4.17
C ALA A 64 1.16 3.62 -3.41
N TYR A 65 1.97 3.54 -2.34
CA TYR A 65 2.36 4.71 -1.56
C TYR A 65 3.10 5.74 -2.41
N LEU A 66 4.03 5.30 -3.25
CA LEU A 66 4.78 6.20 -4.14
C LEU A 66 3.86 6.91 -5.14
N SER A 67 2.86 6.22 -5.69
CA SER A 67 1.92 6.81 -6.66
C SER A 67 1.01 7.86 -6.03
N PHE A 68 0.55 7.62 -4.80
CA PHE A 68 -0.19 8.63 -4.04
C PHE A 68 0.67 9.84 -3.70
N PHE A 69 1.95 9.63 -3.36
CA PHE A 69 2.90 10.72 -3.17
C PHE A 69 3.05 11.55 -4.46
N ILE A 70 3.27 10.90 -5.60
CA ILE A 70 3.41 11.56 -6.91
C ILE A 70 2.16 12.38 -7.24
N TYR A 71 0.99 11.78 -7.08
CA TYR A 71 -0.26 12.45 -7.35
C TYR A 71 -0.52 13.64 -6.41
N GLY A 72 -0.24 13.48 -5.11
CA GLY A 72 -0.49 14.53 -4.12
C GLY A 72 0.27 15.83 -4.39
N TYR A 73 1.49 15.75 -4.93
CA TYR A 73 2.24 16.94 -5.34
C TYR A 73 1.93 17.40 -6.76
N SER A 74 1.34 16.54 -7.60
CA SER A 74 1.03 16.83 -9.02
C SER A 74 -0.33 17.49 -9.23
N ILE A 75 -1.20 17.49 -8.22
CA ILE A 75 -2.46 18.22 -8.23
C ILE A 75 -2.25 19.63 -7.67
N ALA A 76 -2.95 20.61 -8.27
CA ALA A 76 -3.03 21.97 -7.77
C ALA A 76 -4.37 22.17 -7.04
N PRO A 77 -4.39 22.71 -5.81
CA PRO A 77 -3.23 23.08 -4.98
C PRO A 77 -2.50 21.86 -4.41
N PHE A 78 -1.22 22.06 -4.09
CA PHE A 78 -0.36 21.03 -3.49
C PHE A 78 -1.02 20.44 -2.23
N ASN A 79 -1.18 19.11 -2.21
CA ASN A 79 -1.94 18.46 -1.14
C ASN A 79 -1.02 17.86 -0.06
N HIS A 80 -0.65 18.70 0.92
CA HIS A 80 0.22 18.30 2.02
C HIS A 80 -0.31 17.12 2.85
N TYR A 81 -1.64 16.94 2.93
CA TYR A 81 -2.29 15.84 3.66
C TYR A 81 -2.06 14.46 3.03
N ILE A 82 -1.82 14.42 1.71
CA ILE A 82 -1.49 13.20 0.97
C ILE A 82 0.03 13.02 0.88
N VAL A 83 0.77 14.07 0.53
CA VAL A 83 2.18 13.96 0.11
C VAL A 83 3.07 13.40 1.21
N TRP A 84 3.14 14.07 2.37
CA TRP A 84 4.11 13.72 3.40
C TRP A 84 3.87 12.35 4.03
N PRO A 85 2.63 12.00 4.43
CA PRO A 85 2.39 10.69 5.03
C PRO A 85 2.72 9.54 4.06
N ARG A 86 2.48 9.72 2.75
CA ARG A 86 2.76 8.72 1.72
C ARG A 86 4.26 8.61 1.39
N LEU A 87 5.01 9.70 1.46
CA LEU A 87 6.47 9.68 1.36
C LEU A 87 7.09 8.89 2.52
N ILE A 88 6.65 9.14 3.75
CA ILE A 88 7.14 8.39 4.92
C ILE A 88 6.78 6.90 4.76
N ALA A 89 5.59 6.59 4.25
CA ALA A 89 5.16 5.20 4.05
C ALA A 89 6.01 4.49 2.99
N SER A 90 6.28 5.14 1.86
CA SER A 90 7.13 4.57 0.81
C SER A 90 8.56 4.34 1.30
N LEU A 91 9.12 5.25 2.11
CA LEU A 91 10.42 5.08 2.77
C LEU A 91 10.43 3.88 3.73
N LEU A 92 9.44 3.76 4.61
CA LEU A 92 9.34 2.62 5.54
C LEU A 92 9.24 1.28 4.79
N VAL A 93 8.44 1.22 3.72
CA VAL A 93 8.33 -0.02 2.92
C VAL A 93 9.63 -0.29 2.15
N ALA A 94 10.31 0.75 1.64
CA ALA A 94 11.63 0.59 1.02
C ALA A 94 12.67 0.03 2.02
N LEU A 95 12.62 0.43 3.30
CA LEU A 95 13.44 -0.16 4.36
C LEU A 95 13.09 -1.64 4.61
N ILE A 96 11.81 -2.01 4.57
CA ILE A 96 11.41 -3.42 4.64
C ILE A 96 11.97 -4.21 3.43
N LEU A 97 11.89 -3.66 2.22
CA LEU A 97 12.46 -4.30 1.02
C LEU A 97 13.99 -4.44 1.13
N PHE A 98 14.68 -3.46 1.73
CA PHE A 98 16.10 -3.53 2.05
C PHE A 98 16.40 -4.69 3.02
N GLU A 99 15.68 -4.80 4.13
CA GLU A 99 15.86 -5.91 5.09
C GLU A 99 15.59 -7.27 4.44
N ILE A 100 14.55 -7.39 3.60
CA ILE A 100 14.26 -8.61 2.84
C ILE A 100 15.40 -8.95 1.87
N TRP A 101 15.97 -7.96 1.19
CA TRP A 101 17.12 -8.17 0.31
C TRP A 101 18.36 -8.61 1.09
N GLN A 102 18.65 -7.97 2.22
CA GLN A 102 19.79 -8.31 3.07
C GLN A 102 19.69 -9.75 3.61
N ASP A 103 18.49 -10.18 4.02
CA ASP A 103 18.23 -11.52 4.56
C ASP A 103 18.20 -12.60 3.48
N ARG A 104 17.46 -12.39 2.38
CA ARG A 104 17.27 -13.43 1.35
C ARG A 104 18.41 -13.53 0.34
N ARG A 105 19.14 -12.43 0.10
CA ARG A 105 20.17 -12.28 -0.96
C ARG A 105 19.77 -12.83 -2.34
N SER A 106 18.47 -12.90 -2.63
CA SER A 106 17.95 -13.43 -3.89
C SER A 106 17.93 -12.36 -4.98
N SER A 107 18.07 -12.77 -6.25
CA SER A 107 18.00 -11.86 -7.40
C SER A 107 16.67 -11.09 -7.47
N HIS A 108 15.55 -11.72 -7.09
CA HIS A 108 14.24 -11.07 -7.06
C HIS A 108 14.12 -9.98 -5.98
N ALA A 109 14.68 -10.23 -4.78
CA ALA A 109 14.70 -9.23 -3.72
C ALA A 109 15.61 -8.04 -4.08
N LYS A 110 16.76 -8.32 -4.70
CA LYS A 110 17.66 -7.27 -5.21
C LYS A 110 16.97 -6.41 -6.27
N SER A 111 16.32 -7.03 -7.27
CA SER A 111 15.59 -6.31 -8.32
C SER A 111 14.48 -5.43 -7.75
N SER A 112 13.67 -5.97 -6.82
CA SER A 112 12.60 -5.21 -6.17
C SER A 112 13.11 -4.00 -5.38
N PHE A 113 14.20 -4.17 -4.62
CA PHE A 113 14.81 -3.07 -3.88
C PHE A 113 15.44 -2.03 -4.81
N SER A 114 16.18 -2.45 -5.85
CA SER A 114 16.76 -1.53 -6.83
C SER A 114 15.68 -0.71 -7.55
N MET A 115 14.58 -1.35 -7.95
CA MET A 115 13.42 -0.66 -8.53
C MET A 115 12.84 0.38 -7.56
N ALA A 116 12.69 0.03 -6.27
CA ALA A 116 12.22 0.97 -5.26
C ALA A 116 13.17 2.16 -5.08
N CYS A 117 14.49 1.96 -5.08
CA CYS A 117 15.43 3.09 -5.01
C CYS A 117 15.33 4.00 -6.24
N ILE A 118 15.32 3.44 -7.45
CA ILE A 118 15.25 4.21 -8.70
C ILE A 118 13.95 5.03 -8.75
N THR A 119 12.81 4.38 -8.49
CA THR A 119 11.50 5.04 -8.56
C THR A 119 11.32 6.08 -7.45
N LEU A 120 11.88 5.85 -6.25
CA LEU A 120 11.89 6.86 -5.18
C LEU A 120 12.69 8.10 -5.57
N LEU A 121 13.89 7.91 -6.13
CA LEU A 121 14.72 9.03 -6.59
C LEU A 121 14.01 9.82 -7.68
N LEU A 122 13.42 9.14 -8.67
CA LEU A 122 12.64 9.78 -9.73
C LEU A 122 11.46 10.58 -9.17
N ALA A 123 10.73 10.03 -8.19
CA ALA A 123 9.60 10.71 -7.57
C ALA A 123 10.04 11.95 -6.76
N ILE A 124 11.15 11.86 -6.03
CA ILE A 124 11.71 13.00 -5.29
C ILE A 124 12.20 14.08 -6.27
N THR A 125 12.87 13.71 -7.35
CA THR A 125 13.25 14.68 -8.39
C THR A 125 12.02 15.34 -9.01
N GLY A 126 10.96 14.57 -9.26
CA GLY A 126 9.69 15.07 -9.79
C GLY A 126 8.98 16.06 -8.88
N LEU A 127 9.16 15.95 -7.55
CA LEU A 127 8.67 16.93 -6.59
C LEU A 127 9.34 18.31 -6.78
N PHE A 128 10.66 18.34 -7.01
CA PHE A 128 11.41 19.58 -7.18
C PHE A 128 11.29 20.19 -8.59
N THR A 129 10.99 19.38 -9.60
CA THR A 129 10.79 19.84 -10.99
C THR A 129 9.31 20.02 -11.36
N GLY A 130 8.38 19.79 -10.43
CA GLY A 130 6.94 19.82 -10.70
C GLY A 130 6.41 21.21 -11.10
N GLU A 131 7.02 22.29 -10.62
CA GLU A 131 6.59 23.66 -10.94
C GLU A 131 6.77 24.01 -12.43
N THR A 132 7.74 23.41 -13.12
CA THR A 132 8.01 23.64 -14.55
C THR A 132 7.15 22.79 -15.50
N ILE A 133 6.38 21.81 -14.99
CA ILE A 133 5.56 20.87 -15.79
C ILE A 133 4.08 20.99 -15.36
N THR A 134 3.64 22.21 -15.05
CA THR A 134 2.38 22.48 -14.35
C THR A 134 1.14 22.03 -15.15
N ASP A 135 1.17 22.12 -16.48
CA ASP A 135 0.02 21.75 -17.32
C ASP A 135 -0.07 20.23 -17.61
N GLN A 136 1.06 19.50 -17.61
CA GLN A 136 1.09 18.06 -17.92
C GLN A 136 1.20 17.15 -16.69
N GLY A 137 1.59 17.69 -15.53
CA GLY A 137 1.78 16.93 -14.29
C GLY A 137 0.53 16.15 -13.85
N LYS A 138 -0.66 16.71 -14.08
CA LYS A 138 -1.94 16.03 -13.79
C LYS A 138 -2.14 14.77 -14.63
N TYR A 139 -1.85 14.82 -15.94
CA TYR A 139 -2.02 13.66 -16.83
C TYR A 139 -0.98 12.57 -16.54
N ILE A 140 0.26 12.97 -16.27
CA ILE A 140 1.35 12.05 -15.92
C ILE A 140 1.02 11.31 -14.61
N SER A 141 0.66 12.04 -13.56
CA SER A 141 0.32 11.45 -12.26
C SER A 141 -0.94 10.59 -12.31
N THR A 142 -1.96 10.99 -13.08
CA THR A 142 -3.15 10.17 -13.29
C THR A 142 -2.81 8.86 -14.00
N THR A 143 -1.97 8.90 -15.03
CA THR A 143 -1.52 7.70 -15.75
C THR A 143 -0.75 6.76 -14.82
N ILE A 144 0.15 7.31 -14.00
CA ILE A 144 0.90 6.54 -12.99
C ILE A 144 -0.06 5.86 -12.00
N ILE A 145 -1.05 6.58 -11.48
CA ILE A 145 -2.06 6.01 -10.57
C ILE A 145 -2.83 4.87 -11.23
N VAL A 146 -3.26 5.02 -12.48
CA VAL A 146 -4.02 3.97 -13.19
C VAL A 146 -3.16 2.73 -13.38
N VAL A 147 -1.92 2.90 -13.86
CA VAL A 147 -0.96 1.79 -14.03
C VAL A 147 -0.72 1.09 -12.70
N VAL A 148 -0.48 1.83 -11.62
CA VAL A 148 -0.27 1.24 -10.31
C VAL A 148 -1.52 0.59 -9.75
N SER A 149 -2.72 1.11 -10.02
CA SER A 149 -3.98 0.45 -9.65
C SER A 149 -4.09 -0.93 -10.31
N ILE A 150 -3.68 -1.06 -11.58
CA ILE A 150 -3.62 -2.35 -12.29
C ILE A 150 -2.58 -3.28 -11.65
N LEU A 151 -1.38 -2.77 -11.34
CA LEU A 151 -0.34 -3.56 -10.67
C LEU A 151 -0.79 -4.04 -9.29
N ILE A 152 -1.52 -3.21 -8.54
CA ILE A 152 -2.13 -3.56 -7.26
C ILE A 152 -3.16 -4.68 -7.44
N ALA A 153 -4.07 -4.53 -8.40
CA ALA A 153 -5.07 -5.55 -8.71
C ALA A 153 -4.41 -6.88 -9.08
N GLN A 154 -3.37 -6.86 -9.92
CA GLN A 154 -2.61 -8.03 -10.32
C GLN A 154 -1.90 -8.69 -9.12
N GLY A 155 -1.22 -7.90 -8.29
CA GLY A 155 -0.50 -8.38 -7.12
C GLY A 155 -1.42 -9.06 -6.09
N TYR A 156 -2.57 -8.44 -5.83
CA TYR A 156 -3.56 -9.02 -4.92
C TYR A 156 -4.30 -10.21 -5.51
N PHE A 157 -4.60 -10.22 -6.81
CA PHE A 157 -5.17 -11.38 -7.48
C PHE A 157 -4.27 -12.60 -7.32
N HIS A 158 -2.97 -12.43 -7.53
CA HIS A 158 -1.99 -13.51 -7.31
C HIS A 158 -1.99 -13.98 -5.86
N GLN A 159 -2.02 -13.05 -4.89
CA GLN A 159 -2.09 -13.38 -3.46
C GLN A 159 -3.37 -14.15 -3.09
N ILE A 160 -4.53 -13.70 -3.58
CA ILE A 160 -5.83 -14.35 -3.38
C ILE A 160 -5.80 -15.78 -3.93
N LYS A 161 -5.28 -15.97 -5.14
CA LYS A 161 -5.17 -17.28 -5.78
C LYS A 161 -4.31 -18.23 -4.93
N LEU A 162 -3.18 -17.75 -4.40
CA LEU A 162 -2.30 -18.54 -3.52
C LEU A 162 -2.98 -18.93 -2.20
N ILE A 163 -3.76 -18.04 -1.58
CA ILE A 163 -4.50 -18.36 -0.34
C ILE A 163 -5.55 -19.44 -0.61
N ILE A 164 -6.28 -19.32 -1.71
CA ILE A 164 -7.31 -20.30 -2.10
C ILE A 164 -6.67 -21.65 -2.41
N SER A 165 -5.56 -21.68 -3.15
CA SER A 165 -4.90 -22.93 -3.55
C SER A 165 -4.22 -23.63 -2.38
N SER A 166 -3.55 -22.88 -1.49
CA SER A 166 -2.86 -23.45 -0.34
C SER A 166 -3.79 -23.76 0.83
N GLY A 167 -4.99 -23.16 0.89
CA GLY A 167 -5.86 -23.25 2.05
C GLY A 167 -5.26 -22.60 3.31
N SER A 168 -4.18 -21.82 3.17
CA SER A 168 -3.49 -21.12 4.24
C SER A 168 -3.40 -19.64 3.91
N THR A 169 -3.56 -18.78 4.91
CA THR A 169 -3.34 -17.34 4.77
C THR A 169 -1.85 -17.00 4.71
N GLY A 170 -0.97 -17.96 4.99
CA GLY A 170 0.48 -17.78 5.01
C GLY A 170 0.87 -16.63 5.93
N ALA A 171 1.70 -15.72 5.42
CA ALA A 171 2.20 -14.55 6.14
C ALA A 171 1.36 -13.29 5.98
N VAL A 172 0.16 -13.39 5.40
CA VAL A 172 -0.73 -12.24 5.33
C VAL A 172 -1.15 -11.88 6.75
N ASP A 173 -1.08 -10.60 7.08
CA ASP A 173 -1.51 -10.08 8.38
C ASP A 173 -2.93 -9.50 8.26
N LEU A 174 -3.84 -10.04 9.07
CA LEU A 174 -5.24 -9.60 9.13
C LEU A 174 -5.37 -8.16 9.65
N LYS A 175 -4.63 -7.79 10.70
CA LYS A 175 -4.67 -6.44 11.29
C LYS A 175 -4.13 -5.41 10.30
N MET A 176 -3.04 -5.73 9.61
CA MET A 176 -2.52 -4.87 8.53
C MET A 176 -3.56 -4.66 7.43
N SER A 177 -4.24 -5.74 7.02
CA SER A 177 -5.27 -5.65 5.98
C SER A 177 -6.47 -4.80 6.41
N GLN A 178 -6.87 -4.87 7.69
CA GLN A 178 -7.91 -4.01 8.26
C GLN A 178 -7.50 -2.53 8.29
N PHE A 179 -6.27 -2.22 8.71
CA PHE A 179 -5.78 -0.84 8.70
C PHE A 179 -5.68 -0.26 7.29
N ILE A 180 -5.25 -1.06 6.31
CA ILE A 180 -5.24 -0.64 4.91
C ILE A 180 -6.66 -0.36 4.42
N LEU A 181 -7.64 -1.21 4.76
CA LEU A 181 -9.03 -0.96 4.40
C LEU A 181 -9.57 0.34 5.02
N MET A 182 -9.28 0.60 6.30
CA MET A 182 -9.70 1.86 6.96
C MET A 182 -9.10 3.09 6.26
N MET A 183 -7.81 3.01 5.89
CA MET A 183 -7.14 4.05 5.11
C MET A 183 -7.78 4.21 3.72
N ASP A 184 -8.12 3.12 3.04
CA ASP A 184 -8.76 3.16 1.71
C ASP A 184 -10.16 3.79 1.79
N VAL A 185 -10.97 3.44 2.78
CA VAL A 185 -12.29 4.07 3.02
C VAL A 185 -12.15 5.57 3.26
N SER A 186 -11.13 5.97 4.01
CA SER A 186 -10.85 7.39 4.27
C SER A 186 -10.35 8.12 3.02
N THR A 187 -9.55 7.45 2.18
CA THR A 187 -9.12 7.97 0.89
C THR A 187 -10.29 8.10 -0.09
N ILE A 188 -11.28 7.19 -0.05
CA ILE A 188 -12.51 7.29 -0.84
C ILE A 188 -13.31 8.53 -0.41
N ALA A 189 -13.55 8.69 0.90
CA ALA A 189 -14.27 9.85 1.41
C ALA A 189 -13.57 11.17 1.05
N PHE A 190 -12.24 11.20 1.19
CA PHE A 190 -11.42 12.35 0.80
C PHE A 190 -11.48 12.64 -0.70
N ALA A 191 -11.38 11.62 -1.54
CA ALA A 191 -11.42 11.80 -2.99
C ALA A 191 -12.80 12.26 -3.48
N LEU A 192 -13.88 11.87 -2.79
CA LEU A 192 -15.22 12.40 -3.03
C LEU A 192 -15.31 13.88 -2.63
N SER A 193 -14.70 14.30 -1.52
CA SER A 193 -14.69 15.71 -1.08
C SER A 193 -13.86 16.62 -1.98
N MET A 194 -12.87 16.09 -2.72
CA MET A 194 -12.13 16.84 -3.77
C MET A 194 -12.94 17.05 -5.07
N GLY A 195 -14.11 16.41 -5.18
CA GLY A 195 -14.92 16.37 -6.38
C GLY A 195 -14.44 15.34 -7.41
N LEU A 196 -15.40 14.69 -8.08
CA LEU A 196 -15.15 13.57 -9.00
C LEU A 196 -14.17 13.89 -10.14
N LYS A 197 -14.18 15.13 -10.66
CA LYS A 197 -13.28 15.55 -11.76
C LYS A 197 -11.80 15.51 -11.38
N GLN A 198 -11.48 15.70 -10.10
CA GLN A 198 -10.11 15.66 -9.61
C GLN A 198 -9.82 14.32 -8.92
N GLY A 199 -10.70 13.86 -8.04
CA GLY A 199 -10.48 12.70 -7.18
C GLY A 199 -10.69 11.31 -7.81
N TRP A 200 -11.21 11.19 -9.03
CA TRP A 200 -11.47 9.87 -9.63
C TRP A 200 -10.24 8.93 -9.71
N PRO A 201 -8.99 9.39 -9.93
CA PRO A 201 -7.84 8.49 -9.94
C PRO A 201 -7.57 7.91 -8.54
N LEU A 202 -7.69 8.76 -7.51
CA LEU A 202 -7.58 8.32 -6.11
C LEU A 202 -8.69 7.32 -5.77
N LEU A 203 -9.92 7.57 -6.23
CA LEU A 203 -11.06 6.67 -6.04
C LEU A 203 -10.79 5.31 -6.69
N LEU A 204 -10.30 5.28 -7.93
CA LEU A 204 -9.99 4.04 -8.63
C LEU A 204 -9.01 3.19 -7.82
N LEU A 205 -7.91 3.80 -7.35
CA LEU A 205 -6.89 3.10 -6.56
C LEU A 205 -7.46 2.62 -5.23
N ALA A 206 -8.14 3.50 -4.48
CA ALA A 206 -8.66 3.19 -3.15
C ALA A 206 -9.79 2.15 -3.19
N ILE A 207 -10.66 2.18 -4.20
CA ILE A 207 -11.70 1.17 -4.40
C ILE A 207 -11.05 -0.17 -4.77
N THR A 208 -10.09 -0.17 -5.70
CA THR A 208 -9.38 -1.39 -6.10
C THR A 208 -8.70 -2.05 -4.90
N SER A 209 -7.98 -1.26 -4.10
CA SER A 209 -7.34 -1.74 -2.87
C SER A 209 -8.40 -2.19 -1.84
N GLY A 210 -9.43 -1.39 -1.57
CA GLY A 210 -10.46 -1.71 -0.59
C GLY A 210 -11.21 -3.01 -0.90
N VAL A 211 -11.62 -3.21 -2.15
CA VAL A 211 -12.28 -4.45 -2.60
C VAL A 211 -11.38 -5.66 -2.38
N THR A 212 -10.10 -5.57 -2.75
CA THR A 212 -9.16 -6.68 -2.54
C THR A 212 -8.95 -7.00 -1.05
N LYS A 213 -8.93 -5.98 -0.17
CA LYS A 213 -8.83 -6.20 1.28
C LYS A 213 -10.07 -6.86 1.87
N VAL A 214 -11.27 -6.50 1.42
CA VAL A 214 -12.50 -7.18 1.81
C VAL A 214 -12.46 -8.66 1.42
N ILE A 215 -12.03 -8.97 0.18
CA ILE A 215 -11.87 -10.36 -0.28
C ILE A 215 -10.86 -11.11 0.61
N ILE A 216 -9.71 -10.52 0.90
CA ILE A 216 -8.69 -11.14 1.76
C ILE A 216 -9.26 -11.43 3.16
N MET A 217 -9.95 -10.48 3.79
CA MET A 217 -10.55 -10.69 5.11
C MET A 217 -11.62 -11.79 5.09
N PHE A 218 -12.41 -11.87 4.01
CA PHE A 218 -13.33 -12.98 3.82
C PHE A 218 -12.59 -14.33 3.72
N LEU A 219 -11.47 -14.37 2.99
CA LEU A 219 -10.63 -15.57 2.89
C LEU A 219 -10.01 -15.96 4.23
N PHE A 220 -9.65 -15.01 5.11
CA PHE A 220 -9.23 -15.32 6.47
C PHE A 220 -10.31 -16.07 7.26
N LYS A 221 -11.57 -15.66 7.12
CA LYS A 221 -12.70 -16.38 7.73
C LYS A 221 -12.87 -17.76 7.09
N TRP A 222 -12.87 -17.83 5.76
CA TRP A 222 -13.02 -19.08 5.02
C TRP A 222 -11.95 -20.11 5.36
N VAL A 223 -10.67 -19.72 5.43
CA VAL A 223 -9.56 -20.61 5.80
C VAL A 223 -9.76 -21.21 7.21
N LYS A 224 -10.34 -20.44 8.14
CA LYS A 224 -10.59 -20.92 9.52
C LYS A 224 -11.78 -21.87 9.63
N THR A 225 -12.81 -21.72 8.81
CA THR A 225 -14.09 -22.43 8.99
C THR A 225 -14.35 -23.52 7.95
N SER A 226 -13.64 -23.51 6.82
CA SER A 226 -13.92 -24.41 5.70
C SER A 226 -13.15 -25.73 5.78
N SER A 227 -13.88 -26.85 5.74
CA SER A 227 -13.32 -28.20 5.63
C SER A 227 -12.55 -28.41 4.33
N THR A 228 -12.86 -27.67 3.25
CA THR A 228 -12.09 -27.69 2.01
C THR A 228 -10.72 -27.04 2.17
N ALA A 229 -10.62 -25.96 2.96
CA ALA A 229 -9.34 -25.30 3.25
C ALA A 229 -8.46 -26.16 4.16
N GLU A 230 -9.07 -26.88 5.10
CA GLU A 230 -8.39 -27.88 5.93
C GLU A 230 -7.81 -29.03 5.10
N LYS A 231 -8.61 -29.62 4.19
CA LYS A 231 -8.12 -30.66 3.27
C LYS A 231 -6.95 -30.19 2.39
N ARG A 232 -6.99 -28.95 1.90
CA ARG A 232 -5.92 -28.38 1.07
C ARG A 232 -4.62 -28.12 1.85
N ARG A 233 -4.71 -27.79 3.14
CA ARG A 233 -3.52 -27.68 4.01
C ARG A 233 -2.80 -29.02 4.16
N HIS A 234 -3.56 -30.08 4.43
CA HIS A 234 -2.98 -31.42 4.60
C HIS A 234 -2.31 -31.97 3.32
N ILE A 235 -2.81 -31.62 2.14
CA ILE A 235 -2.20 -32.05 0.86
C ILE A 235 -0.86 -31.33 0.58
N VAL A 236 -0.68 -30.11 1.10
CA VAL A 236 0.57 -29.33 0.91
C VAL A 236 1.63 -29.71 1.96
N GLU A 237 1.24 -30.28 3.09
CA GLU A 237 2.15 -30.73 4.17
C GLU A 237 2.70 -32.16 3.97
N THR A 238 2.13 -32.94 3.06
CA THR A 238 2.65 -34.25 2.60
C THR A 238 3.49 -34.13 1.34
#